data_AF-A0AAJ8BCX1-F1
#
_entry.id   AF-A0AAJ8BCX1-F1
#
_cell.length_a   1.000
_cell.length_b   1.000
_cell.length_c   1.000
_cell.angle_alpha   90.00
_cell.angle_beta   90.00
_cell.angle_gamma   90.00
#
_symmetry.space_group_name_H-M   'P 1'
#
loop_
_entity.id
_entity.type
_entity.pdbx_description
1 polymer ?
#
loop_
_entity_poly.entity_id
_entity_poly.type
_entity_poly.pdbx_seq_one_letter_code
_entity_poly.pdbx_strand_id
1 'polypeptide(L)'
;MQMAPTVYAAASHCTPQQSRDGEMRIICQVDHRTYTRPHNRSVILTVQAPSQPLYNAVTLIAVTSAISLLMVTSVIGGTLLLYMYFCKAPPSVSEISQSGIIYAQVPSELKCTIQGARQREIRVKWFKLRSGADSVVESESIPLMVSEDLSEEACLHSDGKHHTSVLTVCLTVTEDLNKYRCIVLCRGKTFNRETTVRVKVEPSFLQISSIPQIPKVERLLILCCRVENFYPQDINLEWSRNDWGRGPHCHTLWTIL
;
A
#
# COMPACT_ATOMS: atom_id res chain seq x y z
N MET A 1 -8.56 -98.27 64.53
CA MET A 1 -7.91 -97.90 63.25
C MET A 1 -8.84 -96.99 62.48
N GLN A 2 -8.62 -95.68 62.55
CA GLN A 2 -9.34 -94.68 61.74
C GLN A 2 -8.62 -94.57 60.39
N MET A 3 -9.28 -94.99 59.31
CA MET A 3 -8.79 -94.76 57.95
C MET A 3 -8.92 -93.27 57.64
N ALA A 4 -7.79 -92.61 57.41
CA ALA A 4 -7.77 -91.26 56.83
C ALA A 4 -8.28 -91.32 55.38
N PRO A 5 -9.06 -90.34 54.92
CA PRO A 5 -9.50 -90.30 53.53
C PRO A 5 -8.32 -89.98 52.61
N THR A 6 -7.98 -90.91 51.72
CA THR A 6 -7.00 -90.68 50.66
C THR A 6 -7.60 -89.77 49.60
N VAL A 7 -7.06 -88.55 49.46
CA VAL A 7 -7.47 -87.60 48.42
C VAL A 7 -6.60 -87.83 47.19
N TYR A 8 -7.22 -88.15 46.05
CA TYR A 8 -6.55 -88.22 44.76
C TYR A 8 -6.87 -86.96 43.96
N ALA A 9 -5.84 -86.30 43.42
CA ALA A 9 -5.98 -85.17 42.51
C ALA A 9 -5.51 -85.60 41.11
N ALA A 10 -6.33 -85.35 40.09
CA ALA A 10 -5.99 -85.58 38.69
C ALA A 10 -6.05 -84.26 37.93
N ALA A 11 -4.97 -83.91 37.23
CA ALA A 11 -4.90 -82.74 36.36
C ALA A 11 -4.94 -83.20 34.89
N SER A 12 -5.73 -82.52 34.07
CA SER A 12 -5.77 -82.75 32.62
C SER A 12 -5.65 -81.42 31.89
N HIS A 13 -4.86 -81.41 30.81
CA HIS A 13 -4.69 -80.23 29.95
C HIS A 13 -5.80 -80.22 28.90
N CYS A 14 -6.67 -79.21 28.95
CA CYS A 14 -7.69 -78.99 27.92
C CYS A 14 -7.33 -77.74 27.11
N THR A 15 -7.28 -77.89 25.78
CA THR A 15 -7.19 -76.77 24.85
C THR A 15 -8.60 -76.22 24.57
N PRO A 16 -8.83 -74.91 24.74
CA PRO A 16 -10.16 -74.34 24.55
C PRO A 16 -10.59 -74.35 23.08
N GLN A 17 -11.80 -74.84 22.81
CA GLN A 17 -12.43 -74.76 21.50
C GLN A 17 -13.41 -73.57 21.53
N GLN A 18 -13.21 -72.61 20.62
CA GLN A 18 -13.81 -71.28 20.70
C GLN A 18 -15.32 -71.30 20.39
N SER A 19 -16.12 -70.98 21.41
CA SER A 19 -17.57 -70.74 21.30
C SER A 19 -17.84 -69.29 20.88
N ARG A 20 -18.91 -69.05 20.11
CA ARG A 20 -19.25 -67.73 19.54
C ARG A 20 -19.56 -66.63 20.58
N ASP A 21 -19.86 -67.00 21.83
CA ASP A 21 -20.31 -66.07 22.87
C ASP A 21 -19.30 -65.82 24.00
N GLY A 22 -18.02 -66.20 23.84
CA GLY A 22 -16.97 -65.89 24.83
C GLY A 22 -17.07 -66.64 26.17
N GLU A 23 -18.12 -67.44 26.37
CA GLU A 23 -18.23 -68.41 27.45
C GLU A 23 -17.62 -69.75 27.06
N MET A 24 -16.62 -70.18 27.83
CA MET A 24 -15.96 -71.47 27.73
C MET A 24 -16.54 -72.39 28.82
N ARG A 25 -17.32 -73.42 28.44
CA ARG A 25 -17.88 -74.39 29.40
C ARG A 25 -16.98 -75.62 29.51
N ILE A 26 -16.42 -75.85 30.70
CA ILE A 26 -15.59 -77.04 31.01
C ILE A 26 -16.41 -78.02 31.85
N ILE A 27 -16.45 -79.28 31.45
CA ILE A 27 -17.19 -80.35 32.15
C ILE A 27 -16.19 -81.37 32.70
N CYS A 28 -16.21 -81.59 34.01
CA CYS A 28 -15.49 -82.67 34.67
C CYS A 28 -16.44 -83.84 34.88
N GLN A 29 -16.08 -85.01 34.34
CA GLN A 29 -16.85 -86.25 34.45
C GLN A 29 -16.04 -87.26 35.26
N VAL A 30 -16.61 -87.73 36.37
CA VAL A 30 -15.98 -88.70 37.28
C VAL A 30 -16.74 -90.01 37.20
N ASP A 31 -16.03 -91.08 36.88
CA ASP A 31 -16.57 -92.44 36.88
C ASP A 31 -15.96 -93.23 38.04
N HIS A 32 -16.82 -93.87 38.84
CA HIS A 32 -16.40 -94.67 39.98
C HIS A 32 -17.39 -95.82 40.19
N ARG A 33 -16.86 -97.00 40.53
CA ARG A 33 -17.59 -98.28 40.67
C ARG A 33 -18.79 -98.27 41.63
N THR A 34 -18.88 -97.30 42.55
CA THR A 34 -20.04 -97.15 43.44
C THR A 34 -21.16 -96.28 42.86
N TYR A 35 -20.91 -95.58 41.74
CA TYR A 35 -21.93 -94.81 41.03
C TYR A 35 -22.47 -95.64 39.86
N THR A 36 -23.79 -95.73 39.75
CA THR A 36 -24.47 -96.43 38.64
C THR A 36 -24.48 -95.62 37.35
N ARG A 37 -24.12 -94.33 37.38
CA ARG A 37 -23.93 -93.44 36.22
C ARG A 37 -22.80 -92.45 36.48
N PRO A 38 -22.05 -92.03 35.44
CA PRO A 38 -20.95 -91.08 35.59
C PRO A 38 -21.46 -89.74 36.13
N HIS A 39 -20.72 -89.16 37.09
CA HIS A 39 -21.10 -87.92 37.76
C HIS A 39 -20.41 -86.72 37.11
N ASN A 40 -21.21 -85.75 36.61
CA ASN A 40 -20.71 -84.63 35.81
C ASN A 40 -20.91 -83.29 36.54
N ARG A 41 -19.86 -82.46 36.61
CA ARG A 41 -19.91 -81.07 37.09
C ARG A 41 -19.35 -80.15 36.00
N SER A 42 -20.12 -79.14 35.61
CA SER A 42 -19.67 -78.14 34.64
C SER A 42 -19.44 -76.78 35.29
N VAL A 43 -18.35 -76.12 34.91
CA VAL A 43 -18.05 -74.72 35.25
C VAL A 43 -17.93 -73.92 33.96
N ILE A 44 -18.44 -72.70 33.96
CA ILE A 44 -18.32 -71.79 32.82
C ILE A 44 -17.26 -70.75 33.19
N LEU A 45 -16.26 -70.61 32.32
CA LEU A 45 -15.24 -69.56 32.39
C LEU A 45 -15.58 -68.50 31.36
N THR A 46 -15.78 -67.27 31.83
CA THR A 46 -15.92 -66.09 30.98
C THR A 46 -14.53 -65.51 30.73
N VAL A 47 -14.09 -65.51 29.47
CA VAL A 47 -12.82 -64.88 29.09
C VAL A 47 -13.08 -63.39 28.88
N GLN A 48 -12.74 -62.58 29.87
CA GLN A 48 -12.83 -61.12 29.74
C GLN A 48 -11.67 -60.62 28.88
N ALA A 49 -11.94 -60.34 27.59
CA ALA A 49 -10.96 -59.72 26.72
C ALA A 49 -10.58 -58.33 27.28
N PRO A 50 -9.30 -57.93 27.21
CA PRO A 50 -8.89 -56.61 27.68
C PRO A 50 -9.63 -55.54 26.89
N SER A 51 -10.38 -54.69 27.58
CA SER A 51 -11.02 -53.51 27.00
C SER A 51 -9.92 -52.63 26.41
N GLN A 52 -9.79 -52.61 25.07
CA GLN A 52 -8.99 -51.59 24.41
C GLN A 52 -9.52 -50.22 24.85
N PRO A 53 -8.66 -49.28 25.29
CA PRO A 53 -9.11 -47.92 25.55
C PRO A 53 -9.51 -47.31 24.21
N LEU A 54 -10.80 -47.37 23.89
CA LEU A 54 -11.43 -46.68 22.76
C LEU A 54 -11.53 -45.17 23.02
N TYR A 55 -10.79 -44.69 24.02
CA TYR A 55 -10.48 -43.30 24.28
C TYR A 55 -9.02 -43.11 23.82
N ASN A 56 -8.81 -42.65 22.57
CA ASN A 56 -8.00 -41.45 22.31
C ASN A 56 -7.24 -41.33 20.99
N ALA A 57 -7.14 -42.31 20.09
CA ALA A 57 -6.31 -42.07 18.89
C ALA A 57 -6.92 -41.00 17.97
N VAL A 58 -8.20 -41.13 17.62
CA VAL A 58 -8.89 -40.20 16.72
C VAL A 58 -9.11 -38.84 17.39
N THR A 59 -9.50 -38.82 18.66
CA THR A 59 -9.71 -37.57 19.41
C THR A 59 -8.38 -36.84 19.66
N LEU A 60 -7.27 -37.54 19.89
CA LEU A 60 -5.96 -36.91 20.07
C LEU A 60 -5.41 -36.37 18.75
N ILE A 61 -5.65 -37.05 17.62
CA ILE A 61 -5.32 -36.52 16.27
C ILE A 61 -6.17 -35.28 15.96
N ALA A 62 -7.47 -35.33 16.24
CA ALA A 62 -8.37 -34.20 16.01
C ALA A 62 -8.01 -32.99 16.89
N VAL A 63 -7.72 -33.21 18.18
CA VAL A 63 -7.33 -32.15 19.12
C VAL A 63 -5.97 -31.56 18.76
N THR A 64 -4.98 -32.39 18.43
CA THR A 64 -3.65 -31.90 18.03
C THR A 64 -3.70 -31.14 16.70
N SER A 65 -4.52 -31.58 15.74
CA SER A 65 -4.75 -30.86 14.48
C SER A 65 -5.39 -29.49 14.71
N ALA A 66 -6.44 -29.43 15.55
CA ALA A 66 -7.12 -28.18 15.87
C ALA A 66 -6.21 -27.18 16.59
N ILE A 67 -5.41 -27.65 17.57
CA ILE A 67 -4.44 -26.81 18.28
C ILE A 67 -3.38 -26.28 17.32
N SER A 68 -2.87 -27.11 16.41
CA SER A 68 -1.88 -26.72 15.42
C SER A 68 -2.41 -25.61 14.49
N LEU A 69 -3.68 -25.73 14.07
CA LEU A 69 -4.33 -24.73 13.22
C LEU A 69 -4.51 -23.38 13.95
N LEU A 70 -4.89 -23.42 15.23
CA LEU A 70 -5.02 -22.23 16.08
C LEU A 70 -3.68 -21.54 16.31
N MET A 71 -2.60 -22.30 16.52
CA MET A 71 -1.26 -21.75 16.67
C MET A 71 -0.79 -21.08 15.38
N VAL A 72 -0.99 -21.70 14.23
CA VAL A 72 -0.61 -21.12 12.93
C VAL A 72 -1.40 -19.84 12.64
N THR A 73 -2.71 -19.84 12.88
CA THR A 73 -3.55 -18.63 12.69
C THR A 73 -3.19 -17.52 13.68
N SER A 74 -2.87 -17.86 14.93
CA SER A 74 -2.39 -16.89 15.92
C SER A 74 -1.04 -16.31 15.55
N VAL A 75 -0.11 -17.14 15.04
CA VAL A 75 1.20 -16.68 14.58
C VAL A 75 0.99 -15.76 13.39
N ILE A 76 0.31 -16.20 12.33
CA ILE A 76 0.05 -15.38 11.12
C ILE A 76 -0.69 -14.09 11.47
N GLY A 77 -1.74 -14.17 12.30
CA GLY A 77 -2.48 -13.01 12.79
C GLY A 77 -1.60 -12.07 13.59
N GLY A 78 -0.76 -12.60 14.47
CA GLY A 78 0.25 -11.85 15.22
C GLY A 78 1.28 -11.18 14.30
N THR A 79 1.84 -11.88 13.32
CA THR A 79 2.77 -11.31 12.34
C THR A 79 2.11 -10.26 11.47
N LEU A 80 0.86 -10.46 11.05
CA LEU A 80 0.10 -9.46 10.28
C LEU A 80 -0.21 -8.22 11.12
N LEU A 81 -0.57 -8.38 12.39
CA LEU A 81 -0.79 -7.26 13.31
C LEU A 81 0.50 -6.51 13.61
N LEU A 82 1.61 -7.22 13.84
CA LEU A 82 2.93 -6.63 14.01
C LEU A 82 3.37 -5.92 12.72
N TYR A 83 3.18 -6.55 11.56
CA TYR A 83 3.47 -5.94 10.26
C TYR A 83 2.63 -4.69 10.05
N MET A 84 1.32 -4.70 10.31
CA MET A 84 0.46 -3.51 10.22
C MET A 84 0.87 -2.41 11.21
N TYR A 85 1.35 -2.79 12.39
CA TYR A 85 1.81 -1.86 13.41
C TYR A 85 3.16 -1.20 13.04
N PHE A 86 4.13 -2.00 12.58
CA PHE A 86 5.48 -1.54 12.24
C PHE A 86 5.56 -0.98 10.82
N CYS A 87 4.93 -1.62 9.84
CA CYS A 87 4.78 -1.17 8.46
C CYS A 87 3.55 -0.28 8.30
N LYS A 88 3.40 0.72 9.19
CA LYS A 88 2.56 1.89 8.90
C LYS A 88 2.97 2.41 7.52
N ALA A 89 1.99 2.51 6.61
CA ALA A 89 2.21 2.95 5.25
C ALA A 89 3.08 4.22 5.23
N PRO A 90 4.10 4.27 4.34
CA PRO A 90 4.93 5.46 4.22
C PRO A 90 4.05 6.67 3.87
N PRO A 91 4.38 7.86 4.39
CA PRO A 91 3.60 9.05 4.07
C PRO A 91 3.66 9.33 2.58
N SER A 92 2.53 9.76 2.03
CA SER A 92 2.44 10.16 0.63
C SER A 92 2.78 11.65 0.53
N VAL A 93 3.69 12.01 -0.38
CA VAL A 93 4.10 13.40 -0.64
C VAL A 93 3.77 13.73 -2.09
N SER A 94 2.88 14.71 -2.28
CA SER A 94 2.46 15.18 -3.61
C SER A 94 3.59 15.87 -4.35
N GLU A 95 3.46 15.97 -5.67
CA GLU A 95 4.22 16.96 -6.44
C GLU A 95 3.93 18.38 -5.94
N ILE A 96 4.84 19.31 -6.22
CA ILE A 96 4.65 20.71 -5.88
C ILE A 96 3.57 21.27 -6.81
N SER A 97 2.42 21.63 -6.24
CA SER A 97 1.35 22.29 -6.98
C SER A 97 1.56 23.80 -6.98
N GLN A 98 1.27 24.41 -8.13
CA GLN A 98 1.28 25.86 -8.35
C GLN A 98 -0.01 26.27 -9.05
N SER A 99 -0.44 27.52 -8.90
CA SER A 99 -1.51 28.06 -9.74
C SER A 99 -1.10 27.94 -11.21
N GLY A 100 -2.01 27.52 -12.08
CA GLY A 100 -1.68 27.12 -13.47
C GLY A 100 -0.91 28.17 -14.28
N ILE A 101 -1.03 29.46 -13.92
CA ILE A 101 -0.22 30.56 -14.42
C ILE A 101 0.36 31.31 -13.22
N ILE A 102 1.66 31.62 -13.28
CA ILE A 102 2.32 32.51 -12.33
C ILE A 102 2.60 33.82 -13.06
N TYR A 103 2.02 34.91 -12.57
CA TYR A 103 2.25 36.24 -13.12
C TYR A 103 3.44 36.90 -12.44
N ALA A 104 4.27 37.60 -13.22
CA ALA A 104 5.40 38.32 -12.67
C ALA A 104 4.93 39.38 -11.66
N GLN A 105 5.70 39.56 -10.58
CA GLN A 105 5.45 40.52 -9.51
C GLN A 105 4.14 40.29 -8.73
N VAL A 106 3.47 39.15 -8.94
CA VAL A 106 2.27 38.76 -8.19
C VAL A 106 2.63 37.64 -7.21
N PRO A 107 2.27 37.79 -5.91
CA PRO A 107 2.45 36.73 -4.92
C PRO A 107 1.77 35.43 -5.38
N SER A 108 2.55 34.37 -5.49
CA SER A 108 2.10 33.06 -5.95
C SER A 108 2.51 31.98 -4.95
N GLU A 109 1.64 31.01 -4.72
CA GLU A 109 1.84 29.97 -3.73
C GLU A 109 2.32 28.67 -4.38
N LEU A 110 3.46 28.16 -3.92
CA LEU A 110 3.94 26.80 -4.19
C LEU A 110 3.54 25.91 -3.02
N LYS A 111 2.83 24.81 -3.30
CA LYS A 111 2.26 23.95 -2.26
C LYS A 111 2.78 22.52 -2.37
N CYS A 112 3.16 21.94 -1.24
CA CYS A 112 3.50 20.52 -1.14
C CYS A 112 2.61 19.87 -0.08
N THR A 113 1.87 18.83 -0.47
CA THR A 113 0.92 18.14 0.41
C THR A 113 1.50 16.81 0.88
N ILE A 114 1.44 16.59 2.19
CA ILE A 114 1.93 15.40 2.88
C ILE A 114 0.76 14.72 3.58
N GLN A 115 0.55 13.43 3.32
CA GLN A 115 -0.54 12.66 3.90
C GLN A 115 -0.02 11.45 4.68
N GLY A 116 -0.68 11.12 5.79
CA GLY A 116 -0.40 9.91 6.58
C GLY A 116 0.74 10.04 7.58
N ALA A 117 1.27 11.25 7.78
CA ALA A 117 2.27 11.56 8.80
C ALA A 117 1.64 12.28 10.00
N ARG A 118 2.36 12.35 11.12
CA ARG A 118 2.01 13.21 12.27
C ARG A 118 2.89 14.45 12.23
N GLN A 119 2.34 15.62 12.57
CA GLN A 119 3.07 16.89 12.52
C GLN A 119 4.44 16.87 13.23
N ARG A 120 4.53 16.26 14.44
CA ARG A 120 5.78 16.19 15.22
C ARG A 120 6.91 15.43 14.52
N GLU A 121 6.59 14.62 13.51
CA GLU A 121 7.53 13.76 12.79
C GLU A 121 7.99 14.38 11.47
N ILE A 122 7.43 15.53 11.08
CA ILE A 122 7.63 16.17 9.77
C ILE A 122 8.56 17.37 9.93
N ARG A 123 9.54 17.45 9.03
CA ARG A 123 10.30 18.68 8.78
C ARG A 123 10.28 18.93 7.28
N VAL A 124 9.91 20.13 6.87
CA VAL A 124 9.89 20.53 5.47
C VAL A 124 10.96 21.59 5.26
N LYS A 125 11.70 21.48 4.16
CA LYS A 125 12.64 22.49 3.71
C LYS A 125 12.37 22.86 2.27
N TRP A 126 12.49 24.14 1.96
CA TRP A 126 12.33 24.66 0.60
C TRP A 126 13.65 25.21 0.10
N PHE A 127 13.94 24.96 -1.17
CA PHE A 127 15.13 25.47 -1.83
C PHE A 127 14.80 26.00 -3.21
N LYS A 128 15.39 27.13 -3.55
CA LYS A 128 15.44 27.63 -4.91
C LYS A 128 16.77 27.23 -5.54
N LEU A 129 16.70 26.55 -6.67
CA LEU A 129 17.86 26.14 -7.46
C LEU A 129 18.10 27.15 -8.56
N ARG A 130 19.27 27.78 -8.55
CA ARG A 130 19.70 28.62 -9.66
C ARG A 130 20.04 27.74 -10.86
N SER A 131 19.46 28.04 -12.02
CA SER A 131 19.93 27.50 -13.29
C SER A 131 21.26 28.17 -13.61
N GLY A 132 22.35 27.41 -13.66
CA GLY A 132 23.72 27.92 -13.81
C GLY A 132 24.03 28.48 -15.20
N ALA A 133 23.35 29.54 -15.63
CA ALA A 133 23.65 30.25 -16.87
C ALA A 133 24.76 31.31 -16.73
N ASP A 134 25.10 31.74 -15.51
CA ASP A 134 26.11 32.79 -15.26
C ASP A 134 27.43 32.28 -14.68
N SER A 135 27.72 30.98 -14.77
CA SER A 135 29.00 30.42 -14.32
C SER A 135 29.92 30.09 -15.49
N VAL A 136 30.32 31.10 -16.27
CA VAL A 136 31.53 31.03 -17.11
C VAL A 136 32.73 31.41 -16.24
N VAL A 137 33.15 30.50 -15.37
CA VAL A 137 34.56 30.38 -14.96
C VAL A 137 34.85 28.90 -14.72
N GLU A 138 35.72 28.40 -15.59
CA GLU A 138 36.37 27.11 -15.58
C GLU A 138 37.13 26.88 -14.27
N SER A 139 36.71 25.89 -13.47
CA SER A 139 37.58 25.22 -12.50
C SER A 139 36.98 23.87 -12.12
N GLU A 140 37.76 22.81 -12.34
CA GLU A 140 37.45 21.43 -11.99
C GLU A 140 37.29 21.25 -10.47
N SER A 141 36.08 21.48 -9.98
CA SER A 141 35.56 20.88 -8.75
C SER A 141 34.04 20.90 -8.85
N ILE A 142 33.41 19.79 -8.44
CA ILE A 142 31.96 19.50 -8.43
C ILE A 142 31.13 20.81 -8.41
N PRO A 143 30.27 21.08 -9.42
CA PRO A 143 29.52 22.33 -9.43
C PRO A 143 28.61 22.37 -8.21
N LEU A 144 29.01 23.16 -7.21
CA LEU A 144 28.20 23.54 -6.07
C LEU A 144 27.02 24.33 -6.62
N MET A 145 25.93 23.64 -6.92
CA MET A 145 24.63 24.24 -7.18
C MET A 145 24.34 25.19 -6.02
N VAL A 146 24.43 26.50 -6.25
CA VAL A 146 24.08 27.50 -5.25
C VAL A 146 22.57 27.41 -5.06
N SER A 147 22.15 26.67 -4.03
CA SER A 147 20.76 26.57 -3.60
C SER A 147 20.49 27.60 -2.51
N GLU A 148 19.50 28.44 -2.71
CA GLU A 148 19.01 29.37 -1.71
C GLU A 148 17.98 28.65 -0.82
N ASP A 149 18.20 28.64 0.49
CA ASP A 149 17.28 28.05 1.47
C ASP A 149 16.13 29.05 1.73
N LEU A 150 14.90 28.61 1.47
CA LEU A 150 13.67 29.38 1.62
C LEU A 150 12.74 28.77 2.68
N SER A 151 13.32 28.01 3.62
CA SER A 151 12.54 27.28 4.62
C SER A 151 11.89 28.19 5.67
N GLU A 152 12.39 29.41 5.87
CA GLU A 152 11.86 30.36 6.86
C GLU A 152 10.61 31.11 6.35
N GLU A 153 10.52 31.29 5.04
CA GLU A 153 9.40 31.92 4.33
C GLU A 153 8.23 30.95 4.13
N ALA A 154 8.47 29.66 4.33
CA ALA A 154 7.47 28.62 4.15
C ALA A 154 6.64 28.40 5.42
N CYS A 155 5.33 28.31 5.25
CA CYS A 155 4.39 27.96 6.31
C CYS A 155 3.98 26.49 6.21
N LEU A 156 3.82 25.82 7.35
CA LEU A 156 3.29 24.44 7.42
C LEU A 156 1.91 24.42 8.05
N HIS A 157 0.88 24.24 7.23
CA HIS A 157 -0.50 24.04 7.69
C HIS A 157 -0.73 22.56 8.00
N SER A 158 -1.37 22.26 9.12
CA SER A 158 -1.61 20.90 9.58
C SER A 158 -3.07 20.69 9.94
N ASP A 159 -3.68 19.67 9.34
CA ASP A 159 -5.03 19.20 9.59
C ASP A 159 -5.01 17.69 9.86
N GLY A 160 -4.82 17.34 11.14
CA GLY A 160 -4.72 15.94 11.58
C GLY A 160 -3.53 15.19 10.99
N LYS A 161 -3.80 14.38 9.96
CA LYS A 161 -2.78 13.60 9.20
C LYS A 161 -2.50 14.18 7.80
N HIS A 162 -3.14 15.29 7.45
CA HIS A 162 -2.92 16.02 6.21
C HIS A 162 -2.14 17.27 6.55
N HIS A 163 -0.99 17.46 5.90
CA HIS A 163 -0.14 18.61 6.11
C HIS A 163 0.15 19.25 4.76
N THR A 164 0.13 20.57 4.71
CA THR A 164 0.41 21.32 3.49
C THR A 164 1.45 22.38 3.79
N SER A 165 2.62 22.25 3.19
CA SER A 165 3.63 23.29 3.22
C SER A 165 3.39 24.26 2.07
N VAL A 166 3.35 25.55 2.37
CA VAL A 166 3.06 26.64 1.44
C VAL A 166 4.23 27.59 1.46
N LEU A 167 4.85 27.80 0.29
CA LEU A 167 5.87 28.81 0.07
C LEU A 167 5.28 29.90 -0.83
N THR A 168 5.26 31.15 -0.33
CA THR A 168 4.77 32.30 -1.10
C THR A 168 5.96 32.99 -1.77
N VAL A 169 5.92 33.13 -3.09
CA VAL A 169 6.99 33.75 -3.89
C VAL A 169 6.46 34.88 -4.75
N CYS A 170 7.26 35.94 -4.92
CA CYS A 170 7.01 37.01 -5.87
C CYS A 170 8.06 36.92 -6.98
N LEU A 171 7.70 36.27 -8.09
CA LEU A 171 8.66 35.96 -9.16
C LEU A 171 8.80 37.11 -10.16
N THR A 172 9.98 37.22 -10.74
CA THR A 172 10.30 38.13 -11.85
C THR A 172 10.56 37.38 -13.14
N VAL A 173 10.59 38.08 -14.27
CA VAL A 173 10.85 37.46 -15.59
C VAL A 173 12.22 36.78 -15.65
N THR A 174 13.22 37.30 -14.94
CA THR A 174 14.56 36.71 -14.83
C THR A 174 14.57 35.39 -14.07
N GLU A 175 13.49 35.08 -13.37
CA GLU A 175 13.31 33.84 -12.61
C GLU A 175 12.42 32.84 -13.33
N ASP A 176 12.05 33.11 -14.58
CA ASP A 176 11.38 32.14 -15.43
C ASP A 176 12.26 30.90 -15.58
N LEU A 177 11.62 29.73 -15.56
CA LEU A 177 12.28 28.42 -15.60
C LEU A 177 13.18 28.11 -14.38
N ASN A 178 13.13 28.92 -13.31
CA ASN A 178 13.79 28.55 -12.06
C ASN A 178 13.18 27.28 -11.47
N LYS A 179 14.03 26.49 -10.81
CA LYS A 179 13.62 25.25 -10.17
C LYS A 179 13.44 25.45 -8.68
N TYR A 180 12.34 24.94 -8.15
CA TYR A 180 12.03 24.93 -6.73
C TYR A 180 11.98 23.49 -6.26
N ARG A 181 12.56 23.26 -5.08
CA ARG A 181 12.67 21.95 -4.46
C ARG A 181 12.07 21.98 -3.07
N CYS A 182 11.17 21.05 -2.81
CA CYS A 182 10.63 20.77 -1.49
C CYS A 182 11.21 19.44 -0.99
N ILE A 183 11.85 19.48 0.17
CA ILE A 183 12.40 18.31 0.86
C ILE A 183 11.59 18.06 2.12
N VAL A 184 10.89 16.92 2.16
CA VAL A 184 10.12 16.49 3.32
C VAL A 184 10.89 15.38 4.04
N LEU A 185 11.27 15.63 5.28
CA LEU A 185 11.84 14.63 6.19
C LEU A 185 10.73 14.11 7.10
N CYS A 186 10.47 12.81 7.06
CA CYS A 186 9.48 12.15 7.90
C CYS A 186 9.99 10.79 8.39
N ARG A 187 10.08 10.60 9.71
CA ARG A 187 10.51 9.32 10.35
C ARG A 187 11.84 8.79 9.81
N GLY A 188 12.80 9.68 9.54
CA GLY A 188 14.12 9.33 8.98
C GLY A 188 14.12 9.04 7.47
N LYS A 189 12.98 9.14 6.79
CA LYS A 189 12.88 9.08 5.32
C LYS A 189 12.85 10.49 4.74
N THR A 190 13.48 10.67 3.60
CA THR A 190 13.52 11.95 2.88
C THR A 190 12.79 11.81 1.55
N PHE A 191 11.87 12.73 1.28
CA PHE A 191 11.13 12.82 0.03
C PHE A 191 11.50 14.14 -0.65
N ASN A 192 11.97 14.05 -1.90
CA ASN A 192 12.33 15.20 -2.72
C ASN A 192 11.27 15.41 -3.80
N ARG A 193 10.78 16.64 -3.94
CA ARG A 193 9.88 17.08 -5.01
C ARG A 193 10.43 18.34 -5.64
N GLU A 194 10.40 18.39 -6.96
CA GLU A 194 10.92 19.52 -7.73
C GLU A 194 9.87 20.01 -8.72
N THR A 195 9.79 21.32 -8.91
CA THR A 195 8.98 21.92 -9.97
C THR A 195 9.76 23.03 -10.65
N THR A 196 9.37 23.33 -11.89
CA THR A 196 9.89 24.46 -12.66
C THR A 196 8.78 25.50 -12.79
N VAL A 197 9.06 26.72 -12.33
CA VAL A 197 8.09 27.81 -12.44
C VAL A 197 8.10 28.37 -13.86
N ARG A 198 6.93 28.81 -14.33
CA ARG A 198 6.76 29.46 -15.63
C ARG A 198 6.08 30.79 -15.42
N VAL A 199 6.83 31.86 -15.58
CA VAL A 199 6.39 33.22 -15.33
C VAL A 199 5.76 33.79 -16.60
N LYS A 200 4.68 34.55 -16.45
CA LYS A 200 4.03 35.29 -17.54
C LYS A 200 3.86 36.76 -17.18
N VAL A 201 3.86 37.61 -18.20
CA VAL A 201 3.51 39.03 -18.10
C VAL A 201 2.43 39.32 -19.11
N GLU A 202 1.31 39.87 -18.64
CA GLU A 202 0.23 40.29 -19.52
C GLU A 202 0.65 41.50 -20.37
N PRO A 203 0.22 41.58 -21.63
CA PRO A 203 0.55 42.71 -22.48
C PRO A 203 -0.04 43.99 -21.92
N SER A 204 0.78 45.02 -21.77
CA SER A 204 0.31 46.35 -21.32
C SER A 204 -0.35 47.15 -22.44
N PHE A 205 -0.10 46.76 -23.69
CA PHE A 205 -0.68 47.38 -24.87
C PHE A 205 -1.17 46.31 -25.85
N LEU A 206 -2.42 46.47 -26.29
CA LEU A 206 -3.02 45.68 -27.37
C LEU A 206 -3.90 46.60 -28.20
N GLN A 207 -3.54 46.77 -29.47
CA GLN A 207 -4.32 47.59 -30.41
C GLN A 207 -4.47 46.89 -31.75
N ILE A 208 -5.72 46.83 -32.21
CA ILE A 208 -6.06 46.43 -33.57
C ILE A 208 -6.27 47.69 -34.40
N SER A 209 -5.61 47.77 -35.55
CA SER A 209 -5.79 48.86 -36.52
C SER A 209 -6.00 48.29 -37.92
N SER A 210 -6.48 49.15 -38.83
CA SER A 210 -6.73 48.75 -40.21
C SER A 210 -6.12 49.72 -41.22
N ILE A 211 -5.70 49.19 -42.36
CA ILE A 211 -5.12 49.96 -43.46
C ILE A 211 -5.89 49.61 -44.75
N PRO A 212 -6.59 50.57 -45.39
CA PRO A 212 -6.79 51.96 -44.95
C PRO A 212 -7.72 52.06 -43.73
N GLN A 213 -7.53 53.11 -42.91
CA GLN A 213 -8.32 53.36 -41.68
C GLN A 213 -9.84 53.43 -41.91
N ILE A 214 -10.24 53.82 -43.12
CA ILE A 214 -11.63 53.79 -43.56
C ILE A 214 -11.73 52.74 -44.68
N PRO A 215 -12.22 51.53 -44.37
CA PRO A 215 -12.39 50.48 -45.35
C PRO A 215 -13.32 50.93 -46.47
N LYS A 216 -12.99 50.58 -47.72
CA LYS A 216 -13.86 50.78 -48.87
C LYS A 216 -14.23 49.41 -49.42
N VAL A 217 -15.48 49.28 -49.85
CA VAL A 217 -16.00 48.07 -50.50
C VAL A 217 -15.09 47.71 -51.68
N GLU A 218 -14.82 46.41 -51.84
CA GLU A 218 -13.96 45.84 -52.90
C GLU A 218 -12.50 46.34 -52.90
N ARG A 219 -12.02 46.96 -51.81
CA ARG A 219 -10.62 47.30 -51.63
C ARG A 219 -9.97 46.39 -50.60
N LEU A 220 -8.67 46.14 -50.79
CA LEU A 220 -7.85 45.40 -49.83
C LEU A 220 -7.90 46.09 -48.47
N LEU A 221 -8.19 45.29 -47.43
CA LEU A 221 -8.15 45.69 -46.04
C LEU A 221 -7.06 44.88 -45.33
N ILE A 222 -6.09 45.56 -44.76
CA ILE A 222 -5.06 44.94 -43.93
C ILE A 222 -5.41 45.21 -42.47
N LEU A 223 -5.44 44.16 -41.64
CA LEU A 223 -5.57 44.27 -40.20
C LEU A 223 -4.20 44.11 -39.55
N CYS A 224 -3.88 44.99 -38.62
CA CYS A 224 -2.64 44.95 -37.85
C CYS A 224 -2.98 44.81 -36.37
N CYS A 225 -2.39 43.82 -35.69
CA CYS A 225 -2.45 43.69 -34.24
C CYS A 225 -1.08 44.05 -33.68
N ARG A 226 -1.03 45.06 -32.81
CA ARG A 226 0.18 45.49 -32.10
C ARG A 226 0.02 45.12 -30.63
N VAL A 227 0.93 44.29 -30.14
CA VAL A 227 1.00 43.83 -28.74
C VAL A 227 2.37 44.20 -28.19
N GLU A 228 2.43 44.80 -26.99
CA GLU A 228 3.70 45.23 -26.39
C GLU A 228 3.83 44.85 -24.92
N ASN A 229 5.08 44.78 -24.44
CA ASN A 229 5.47 44.57 -23.05
C ASN A 229 4.84 43.31 -22.41
N PHE A 230 4.97 42.17 -23.07
CA PHE A 230 4.48 40.87 -22.60
C PHE A 230 5.63 39.87 -22.45
N TYR A 231 5.38 38.77 -21.73
CA TYR A 231 6.32 37.67 -21.58
C TYR A 231 5.56 36.33 -21.44
N PRO A 232 6.01 35.22 -22.07
CA PRO A 232 7.19 35.09 -22.93
C PRO A 232 7.07 35.86 -24.25
N GLN A 233 8.20 36.11 -24.92
CA GLN A 233 8.22 36.82 -26.21
C GLN A 233 7.55 36.03 -27.33
N ASP A 234 7.59 34.69 -27.24
CA ASP A 234 6.90 33.81 -28.17
C ASP A 234 5.39 33.81 -27.88
N ILE A 235 4.60 34.44 -28.76
CA ILE A 235 3.14 34.46 -28.69
C ILE A 235 2.49 33.91 -29.96
N ASN A 236 1.30 33.34 -29.79
CA ASN A 236 0.46 32.92 -30.90
C ASN A 236 -0.69 33.92 -31.08
N LEU A 237 -0.83 34.48 -32.28
CA LEU A 237 -1.91 35.39 -32.64
C LEU A 237 -2.84 34.69 -33.64
N GLU A 238 -4.14 34.72 -33.36
CA GLU A 238 -5.17 34.14 -34.22
C GLU A 238 -6.23 35.20 -34.54
N TRP A 239 -6.56 35.34 -35.82
CA TRP A 239 -7.68 36.15 -36.27
C TRP A 239 -8.88 35.25 -36.53
N SER A 240 -10.02 35.61 -35.94
CA SER A 240 -11.29 34.93 -36.18
C SER A 240 -12.35 35.94 -36.64
N ARG A 241 -13.27 35.46 -37.47
CA ARG A 241 -14.43 36.22 -37.94
C ARG A 241 -15.69 35.52 -37.47
N ASN A 242 -16.53 36.23 -36.73
CA ASN A 242 -17.81 35.69 -36.26
C ASN A 242 -18.84 35.74 -37.39
N ASP A 243 -18.80 34.77 -38.28
CA ASP A 243 -19.80 34.62 -39.34
C ASP A 243 -21.03 33.91 -38.77
N TRP A 244 -22.10 34.66 -38.47
CA TRP A 244 -23.37 34.09 -38.01
C TRP A 244 -24.13 33.34 -39.13
N GLY A 245 -23.51 32.38 -39.83
CA GLY A 245 -24.26 31.55 -40.78
C GLY A 245 -23.52 30.84 -41.91
N ARG A 246 -22.18 30.82 -41.97
CA ARG A 246 -21.44 29.90 -42.85
C ARG A 246 -20.13 29.51 -42.18
N GLY A 247 -19.74 28.24 -42.32
CA GLY A 247 -18.73 27.56 -41.51
C GLY A 247 -17.36 28.27 -41.41
N PRO A 248 -16.52 27.84 -40.46
CA PRO A 248 -15.38 28.60 -39.98
C PRO A 248 -14.19 28.46 -40.93
N HIS A 249 -14.11 29.29 -41.97
CA HIS A 249 -12.91 29.32 -42.81
C HIS A 249 -12.44 30.75 -43.10
N CYS A 250 -11.81 31.35 -42.08
CA CYS A 250 -10.65 32.22 -42.27
C CYS A 250 -9.52 31.64 -41.41
N HIS A 251 -8.92 30.52 -41.83
CA HIS A 251 -7.63 30.13 -41.28
C HIS A 251 -6.56 30.94 -41.98
N THR A 252 -6.03 31.95 -41.29
CA THR A 252 -4.76 32.54 -41.66
C THR A 252 -3.85 32.46 -40.43
N LEU A 253 -3.25 31.29 -40.27
CA LEU A 253 -2.14 31.07 -39.34
C LEU A 253 -0.92 31.81 -39.90
N TRP A 254 -0.58 32.95 -39.30
CA TRP A 254 0.75 33.53 -39.44
C TRP A 254 1.41 33.49 -38.07
N THR A 255 2.46 32.68 -37.97
CA THR A 255 3.42 32.71 -36.86
C THR A 255 4.66 33.43 -37.35
N ILE A 256 4.81 34.72 -37.04
CA ILE A 256 6.03 35.53 -37.23
C ILE A 256 5.89 36.70 -36.23
N LEU A 257 6.79 37.03 -35.31
CA LEU A 257 8.23 36.83 -35.11
C LEU A 257 8.49 36.70 -33.61
#